data_AF-A0A2S4VSG7-F1
#
_entry.id   AF-A0A2S4VSG7-F1
#
_cell.length_a   1.000
_cell.length_b   1.000
_cell.length_c   1.000
_cell.angle_alpha   90.00
_cell.angle_beta   90.00
_cell.angle_gamma   90.00
#
_symmetry.space_group_name_H-M   'P 1'
#
loop_
_entity.id
_entity.type
_entity.pdbx_description
1 polymer ?
#
loop_
_entity_poly.entity_id
_entity_poly.type
_entity_poly.pdbx_seq_one_letter_code
_entity_poly.pdbx_strand_id
1 'polypeptide(L)'
;MKGSKNTPPFLVPNKMKKMNEEIPLMSKFFGVKCMVPPGPFPFNTLQIMRFLRVVKENDQARLLEAITDRLYEVIFENKVPVSKDMSEVFKSLSPDLMERARVEEYLSQSGDEKIKESVKQDAEQVVEEGGFGFPWLEITQPNGQRLTIFGSDRFEFLANWLGKEWKGPNPSVNPRESRL
;
A
#
# COMPACT_ATOMS: atom_id res chain seq x y z
N MET A 1 -10.73 6.02 6.27
CA MET A 1 -10.88 7.06 7.32
C MET A 1 -12.20 7.79 7.18
N LYS A 2 -12.44 8.61 6.14
CA LYS A 2 -13.70 9.37 6.00
C LYS A 2 -14.94 8.47 5.89
N GLY A 3 -14.94 7.48 4.98
CA GLY A 3 -16.07 6.57 4.79
C GLY A 3 -16.38 5.73 6.04
N SER A 4 -15.35 5.16 6.66
CA SER A 4 -15.48 4.31 7.86
C SER A 4 -15.60 5.06 9.19
N LYS A 5 -15.53 6.40 9.20
CA LYS A 5 -15.45 7.25 10.41
C LYS A 5 -14.32 6.85 11.37
N ASN A 6 -13.26 6.21 10.85
CA ASN A 6 -12.14 5.73 11.66
C ASN A 6 -11.16 6.87 12.00
N THR A 7 -10.65 6.87 13.23
CA THR A 7 -9.64 7.82 13.71
C THR A 7 -8.24 7.27 13.45
N PRO A 8 -7.35 8.03 12.77
CA PRO A 8 -5.99 7.58 12.55
C PRO A 8 -5.25 7.23 13.86
N PRO A 9 -4.48 6.13 13.91
CA PRO A 9 -3.88 5.65 15.14
C PRO A 9 -2.86 6.63 15.72
N PHE A 10 -2.12 7.37 14.88
CA PHE A 10 -1.13 8.34 15.34
C PHE A 10 -1.74 9.55 16.08
N LEU A 11 -3.06 9.79 16.00
CA LEU A 11 -3.69 10.84 16.81
C LEU A 11 -3.82 10.44 18.30
N VAL A 12 -3.60 9.16 18.64
CA VAL A 12 -3.58 8.69 20.02
C VAL A 12 -2.12 8.60 20.48
N PRO A 13 -1.67 9.38 21.49
CA PRO A 13 -0.26 9.48 21.86
C PRO A 13 0.44 8.13 22.12
N ASN A 14 -0.23 7.24 22.87
CA ASN A 14 0.33 5.91 23.16
C ASN A 14 0.45 5.03 21.91
N LYS A 15 -0.49 5.14 20.95
CA LYS A 15 -0.41 4.42 19.68
C LYS A 15 0.68 4.99 18.79
N MET A 16 0.84 6.33 18.75
CA MET A 16 1.93 6.97 18.01
C MET A 16 3.30 6.51 18.54
N LYS A 17 3.49 6.54 19.87
CA LYS A 17 4.73 6.08 20.50
C LYS A 17 5.02 4.63 20.11
N LYS A 18 4.03 3.74 20.25
CA LYS A 18 4.16 2.33 19.90
C LYS A 18 4.52 2.12 18.43
N MET A 19 3.87 2.86 17.53
CA MET A 19 4.14 2.80 16.10
C MET A 19 5.58 3.21 15.75
N ASN A 20 6.10 4.27 16.39
CA ASN A 20 7.49 4.72 16.20
C ASN A 20 8.51 3.70 16.73
N GLU A 21 8.18 2.98 17.80
CA GLU A 21 9.02 1.89 18.32
C GLU A 21 9.00 0.65 17.41
N GLU A 22 7.84 0.32 16.82
CA GLU A 22 7.65 -0.93 16.08
C GLU A 22 8.04 -0.85 14.61
N ILE A 23 7.88 0.29 13.93
CA ILE A 23 8.20 0.41 12.49
C ILE A 23 9.64 -0.03 12.18
N PRO A 24 10.70 0.39 12.90
CA PRO A 24 12.06 -0.07 12.64
C PRO A 24 12.24 -1.58 12.86
N LEU A 25 11.57 -2.14 13.86
CA LEU A 25 11.63 -3.58 14.17
C LEU A 25 10.91 -4.39 13.09
N MET A 26 9.74 -3.93 12.65
CA MET A 26 8.96 -4.53 11.57
C MET A 26 9.70 -4.42 10.24
N SER A 27 10.33 -3.27 9.95
CA SER A 27 11.17 -3.09 8.76
C SER A 27 12.29 -4.15 8.69
N LYS A 28 12.95 -4.42 9.83
CA LYS A 28 13.95 -5.49 9.93
C LYS A 28 13.33 -6.89 9.81
N PHE A 29 12.17 -7.12 10.42
CA PHE A 29 11.47 -8.42 10.40
C PHE A 29 11.01 -8.81 8.99
N PHE A 30 10.37 -7.88 8.27
CA PHE A 30 9.93 -8.09 6.89
C PHE A 30 11.07 -8.01 5.87
N GLY A 31 12.21 -7.43 6.22
CA GLY A 31 13.30 -7.15 5.28
C GLY A 31 12.94 -6.05 4.26
N VAL A 32 11.95 -5.21 4.58
CA VAL A 32 11.49 -4.10 3.75
C VAL A 32 11.83 -2.81 4.46
N LYS A 33 12.62 -1.93 3.82
CA LYS A 33 13.00 -0.65 4.43
C LYS A 33 11.77 0.26 4.49
N CYS A 34 11.43 0.68 5.71
CA CYS A 34 10.29 1.56 5.95
C CYS A 34 10.62 2.53 7.08
N MET A 35 10.39 3.81 6.82
CA MET A 35 10.58 4.90 7.75
C MET A 35 9.34 5.78 7.76
N VAL A 36 9.07 6.42 8.89
CA VAL A 36 8.02 7.45 8.96
C VAL A 36 8.47 8.63 8.11
N PRO A 37 7.66 9.07 7.12
CA PRO A 37 8.01 10.23 6.31
C PRO A 37 8.11 11.51 7.15
N PRO A 38 9.11 12.37 6.92
CA PRO A 38 9.24 13.62 7.65
C PRO A 38 8.10 14.59 7.26
N GLY A 39 7.69 15.44 8.21
CA GLY A 39 6.67 16.44 7.99
C GLY A 39 5.23 15.96 8.28
N PRO A 40 4.20 16.67 7.76
CA PRO A 40 2.81 16.32 8.02
C PRO A 40 2.46 14.94 7.45
N PHE A 41 2.18 14.00 8.34
CA PHE A 41 1.71 12.65 7.99
C PHE A 41 0.33 12.41 8.62
N PRO A 42 -0.62 11.80 7.88
CA PRO A 42 -0.54 11.33 6.50
C PRO A 42 -0.67 12.49 5.50
N PHE A 43 0.07 12.41 4.40
CA PHE A 43 -0.12 13.28 3.25
C PHE A 43 -1.21 12.75 2.31
N ASN A 44 -1.69 13.61 1.42
CA ASN A 44 -2.74 13.26 0.47
C ASN A 44 -2.16 12.46 -0.71
N THR A 45 -2.50 11.18 -0.81
CA THR A 45 -2.06 10.28 -1.89
C THR A 45 -3.02 10.19 -3.07
N LEU A 46 -4.06 11.02 -3.14
CA LEU A 46 -5.12 10.88 -4.14
C LEU A 46 -4.62 10.96 -5.59
N GLN A 47 -3.61 11.80 -5.86
CA GLN A 47 -2.99 11.87 -7.19
C GLN A 47 -2.29 10.55 -7.55
N ILE A 48 -1.60 9.93 -6.58
CA ILE A 48 -0.96 8.62 -6.74
C ILE A 48 -2.01 7.54 -6.99
N MET A 49 -3.09 7.50 -6.21
CA MET A 49 -4.13 6.47 -6.37
C MET A 49 -4.83 6.57 -7.73
N ARG A 50 -5.07 7.78 -8.23
CA ARG A 50 -5.64 7.98 -9.59
C ARG A 50 -4.65 7.60 -10.68
N PHE A 51 -3.37 7.94 -10.53
CA PHE A 51 -2.33 7.50 -11.45
C PHE A 51 -2.24 5.97 -11.52
N LEU A 52 -2.19 5.29 -10.37
CA LEU A 52 -2.18 3.82 -10.30
C LEU A 52 -3.44 3.19 -10.91
N ARG A 53 -4.60 3.86 -10.81
CA ARG A 53 -5.82 3.42 -11.51
C ARG A 53 -5.66 3.47 -13.03
N VAL A 54 -5.05 4.52 -13.58
CA VAL A 54 -4.76 4.62 -15.03
C VAL A 54 -3.80 3.51 -15.46
N VAL A 55 -2.73 3.26 -14.68
CA VAL A 55 -1.81 2.14 -14.94
C VAL A 55 -2.57 0.81 -14.94
N LYS A 56 -3.43 0.57 -13.95
CA LYS A 56 -4.26 -0.65 -13.86
C LYS A 56 -5.16 -0.86 -15.08
N GLU A 57 -5.70 0.22 -15.66
CA GLU A 57 -6.62 0.14 -16.80
C GLU A 57 -5.91 -0.04 -18.15
N ASN A 58 -4.65 0.37 -18.27
CA ASN A 58 -3.95 0.47 -19.56
C ASN A 58 -2.69 -0.39 -19.68
N ASP A 59 -2.28 -1.09 -18.61
CA ASP A 59 -1.05 -1.87 -18.59
C ASP A 59 -1.18 -3.25 -17.91
N GLN A 60 -0.09 -4.01 -18.01
CA GLN A 60 0.02 -5.33 -17.37
C GLN A 60 0.08 -5.20 -15.85
N ALA A 61 -0.51 -6.16 -15.14
CA ALA A 61 -0.51 -6.21 -13.68
C ALA A 61 0.91 -6.13 -13.06
N ARG A 62 1.92 -6.69 -13.74
CA ARG A 62 3.32 -6.63 -13.31
C ARG A 62 3.88 -5.20 -13.31
N LEU A 63 3.45 -4.35 -14.23
CA LEU A 63 3.87 -2.94 -14.25
C LEU A 63 3.20 -2.16 -13.13
N LEU A 64 1.92 -2.42 -12.88
CA LEU A 64 1.21 -1.84 -11.73
C LEU A 64 1.93 -2.18 -10.41
N GLU A 65 2.30 -3.44 -10.22
CA GLU A 65 3.07 -3.91 -9.06
C GLU A 65 4.40 -3.15 -8.96
N ALA A 66 5.23 -3.17 -10.01
CA ALA A 66 6.54 -2.54 -10.00
C ALA A 66 6.50 -1.02 -9.77
N ILE A 67 5.50 -0.32 -10.33
CA ILE A 67 5.27 1.12 -10.07
C ILE A 67 4.82 1.35 -8.63
N THR A 68 3.93 0.51 -8.12
CA THR A 68 3.45 0.61 -6.72
C THR A 68 4.62 0.44 -5.76
N ASP A 69 5.43 -0.60 -5.95
CA ASP A 69 6.64 -0.85 -5.14
C ASP A 69 7.59 0.33 -5.18
N ARG A 70 7.87 0.86 -6.38
CA ARG A 70 8.77 2.01 -6.52
C ARG A 70 8.25 3.25 -5.81
N LEU A 71 6.94 3.51 -5.86
CA LEU A 71 6.33 4.63 -5.15
C LEU A 71 6.43 4.45 -3.63
N TYR A 72 6.22 3.24 -3.12
CA TYR A 72 6.42 2.91 -1.71
C TYR A 72 7.88 3.13 -1.29
N GLU A 73 8.85 2.64 -2.05
CA GLU A 73 10.28 2.87 -1.79
C GLU A 73 10.61 4.36 -1.71
N VAL A 74 10.18 5.13 -2.71
CA VAL A 74 10.49 6.55 -2.80
C VAL A 74 9.97 7.31 -1.59
N ILE A 75 8.72 7.03 -1.21
CA ILE A 75 8.00 7.72 -0.13
C ILE A 75 8.50 7.25 1.24
N PHE A 76 8.49 5.95 1.50
CA PHE A 76 8.74 5.39 2.83
C PHE A 76 10.22 5.10 3.09
N GLU A 77 11.09 5.22 2.09
CA GLU A 77 12.53 5.36 2.32
C GLU A 77 13.04 6.80 2.28
N ASN A 78 12.13 7.80 2.21
CA ASN A 78 12.47 9.22 2.20
C ASN A 78 13.47 9.60 1.09
N LYS A 79 13.33 9.02 -0.11
CA LYS A 79 14.23 9.29 -1.24
C LYS A 79 14.05 10.70 -1.80
N VAL A 80 12.84 11.23 -1.71
CA VAL A 80 12.48 12.60 -2.10
C VAL A 80 11.56 13.22 -1.05
N PRO A 81 11.54 14.55 -0.90
CA PRO A 81 10.56 15.22 -0.07
C PRO A 81 9.13 14.97 -0.58
N VAL A 82 8.22 14.58 0.31
CA VAL A 82 6.80 14.44 -0.01
C VAL A 82 6.08 15.72 0.40
N SER A 83 5.36 16.33 -0.54
CA SER A 83 4.63 17.58 -0.32
C SER A 83 3.20 17.47 -0.86
N LYS A 84 2.46 18.58 -0.86
CA LYS A 84 1.15 18.65 -1.53
C LYS A 84 1.28 18.41 -3.05
N ASP A 85 2.40 18.83 -3.63
CA ASP A 85 2.77 18.51 -5.01
C ASP A 85 3.58 17.21 -5.02
N MET A 86 3.10 16.21 -5.75
CA MET A 86 3.75 14.90 -5.92
C MET A 86 4.69 14.86 -7.14
N SER A 87 4.96 15.99 -7.79
CA SER A 87 5.82 16.07 -8.97
C SER A 87 7.19 15.41 -8.76
N GLU A 88 7.87 15.66 -7.64
CA GLU A 88 9.16 15.02 -7.32
C GLU A 88 9.03 13.50 -7.11
N VAL A 89 7.92 13.03 -6.55
CA VAL A 89 7.63 11.59 -6.42
C VAL A 89 7.51 10.96 -7.81
N PHE A 90 6.72 11.54 -8.72
CA PHE A 90 6.59 11.01 -10.08
C PHE A 90 7.87 11.15 -10.91
N LYS A 91 8.65 12.24 -10.71
CA LYS A 91 9.95 12.40 -11.37
C LYS A 91 10.97 11.34 -10.95
N SER A 92 10.78 10.68 -9.81
CA SER A 92 11.67 9.63 -9.33
C SER A 92 11.41 8.24 -9.94
N LEU A 93 10.33 8.09 -10.71
CA LEU A 93 10.07 6.89 -11.51
C LEU A 93 11.15 6.77 -12.60
N SER A 94 11.86 5.64 -12.62
CA SER A 94 12.93 5.39 -13.59
C SER A 94 12.34 5.30 -15.01
N PRO A 95 13.00 5.87 -16.03
CA PRO A 95 12.64 5.63 -17.43
C PRO A 95 12.61 4.15 -17.82
N ASP A 96 13.43 3.30 -17.16
CA ASP A 96 13.43 1.86 -17.38
C ASP A 96 12.13 1.18 -16.92
N LEU A 97 11.42 1.81 -15.98
CA LEU A 97 10.15 1.33 -15.46
C LEU A 97 8.98 1.85 -16.30
N MET A 98 8.98 3.16 -16.60
CA MET A 98 7.98 3.79 -17.46
C MET A 98 8.59 5.03 -18.09
N GLU A 99 8.45 5.14 -19.43
CA GLU A 99 8.92 6.31 -20.16
C GLU A 99 8.27 7.59 -19.64
N ARG A 100 9.04 8.68 -19.62
CA ARG A 100 8.60 9.97 -19.07
C ARG A 100 7.36 10.53 -19.75
N ALA A 101 7.29 10.41 -21.08
CA ALA A 101 6.11 10.82 -21.84
C ALA A 101 4.85 10.05 -21.40
N ARG A 102 4.98 8.75 -21.13
CA ARG A 102 3.88 7.91 -20.65
C ARG A 102 3.46 8.25 -19.22
N VAL A 103 4.42 8.57 -18.34
CA VAL A 103 4.11 9.08 -16.99
C VAL A 103 3.29 10.37 -17.09
N GLU A 104 3.69 11.31 -17.93
CA GLU A 104 2.99 12.59 -18.13
C GLU A 104 1.59 12.39 -18.73
N GLU A 105 1.46 11.51 -19.72
CA GLU A 105 0.18 11.11 -20.29
C GLU A 105 -0.76 10.53 -19.23
N TYR A 106 -0.29 9.58 -18.42
CA TYR A 106 -1.11 8.93 -17.38
C TYR A 106 -1.45 9.88 -16.23
N LEU A 107 -0.56 10.83 -15.91
CA LEU A 107 -0.88 11.91 -14.98
C LEU A 107 -1.98 12.82 -15.52
N SER A 108 -2.00 13.10 -16.83
CA SER A 108 -3.09 13.85 -17.46
C SER A 108 -4.42 13.09 -17.36
N GLN A 109 -4.44 11.82 -17.78
CA GLN A 109 -5.63 10.95 -17.70
C GLN A 109 -6.13 10.74 -16.25
N SER A 110 -5.24 10.80 -15.25
CA SER A 110 -5.63 10.71 -13.83
C SER A 110 -6.57 11.86 -13.39
N GLY A 111 -6.62 12.94 -14.18
CA GLY A 111 -7.53 14.07 -14.03
C GLY A 111 -8.93 13.85 -14.60
N ASP A 112 -9.17 12.76 -15.32
CA ASP A 112 -10.46 12.48 -15.96
C ASP A 112 -11.52 12.09 -14.93
N GLU A 113 -12.75 12.58 -15.10
CA GLU A 113 -13.86 12.30 -14.19
C GLU A 113 -14.14 10.81 -14.02
N LYS A 114 -13.98 10.02 -15.10
CA LYS A 114 -14.11 8.57 -15.05
C LYS A 114 -13.13 7.94 -14.06
N ILE A 115 -11.87 8.37 -14.07
CA ILE A 115 -10.83 7.86 -13.15
C ILE A 115 -11.12 8.30 -11.71
N LYS A 116 -11.51 9.56 -11.52
CA LYS A 116 -11.86 10.10 -10.20
C LYS A 116 -13.01 9.33 -9.57
N GLU A 117 -14.08 9.11 -10.33
CA GLU A 117 -15.26 8.40 -9.87
C GLU A 117 -14.95 6.93 -9.61
N SER A 118 -14.15 6.29 -10.47
CA SER A 118 -13.76 4.89 -10.27
C SER A 118 -12.97 4.67 -8.97
N VAL A 119 -11.99 5.53 -8.67
CA VAL A 119 -11.22 5.44 -7.40
C VAL A 119 -12.13 5.68 -6.19
N LYS A 120 -13.11 6.58 -6.32
CA LYS A 120 -14.10 6.84 -5.26
C LYS A 120 -15.00 5.63 -5.03
N GLN A 121 -15.54 5.04 -6.09
CA GLN A 121 -16.41 3.86 -6.03
C GLN A 121 -15.67 2.66 -5.42
N ASP A 122 -14.42 2.40 -5.83
CA ASP A 122 -13.59 1.35 -5.22
C ASP A 122 -13.45 1.56 -3.70
N ALA A 123 -13.24 2.81 -3.27
CA ALA A 123 -13.10 3.14 -1.85
C ALA A 123 -14.42 3.05 -1.06
N GLU A 124 -15.55 3.38 -1.68
CA GLU A 124 -16.89 3.24 -1.10
C GLU A 124 -17.26 1.76 -0.94
N GLN A 125 -17.01 0.95 -1.97
CA GLN A 125 -17.23 -0.49 -1.93
C GLN A 125 -16.46 -1.15 -0.77
N VAL A 126 -15.17 -0.86 -0.60
CA VAL A 126 -14.38 -1.42 0.51
C VAL A 126 -14.97 -1.04 1.88
N VAL A 127 -15.54 0.17 2.01
CA VAL A 127 -16.19 0.60 3.25
C VAL A 127 -17.51 -0.14 3.47
N GLU A 128 -18.31 -0.34 2.41
CA GLU A 128 -19.56 -1.11 2.45
C GLU A 128 -19.32 -2.58 2.86
N GLU A 129 -18.19 -3.14 2.43
CA GLU A 129 -17.72 -4.49 2.79
C GLU A 129 -17.11 -4.58 4.21
N GLY A 130 -17.14 -3.49 4.97
CA GLY A 130 -16.68 -3.43 6.36
C GLY A 130 -15.25 -2.95 6.55
N GLY A 131 -14.56 -2.55 5.48
CA GLY A 131 -13.21 -2.02 5.52
C GLY A 131 -13.13 -0.70 6.29
N PHE A 132 -12.24 -0.66 7.30
CA PHE A 132 -12.08 0.52 8.16
C PHE A 132 -10.68 1.15 8.11
N GLY A 133 -9.71 0.48 7.48
CA GLY A 133 -8.33 0.90 7.34
C GLY A 133 -7.58 0.05 6.32
N PHE A 134 -6.29 0.32 6.13
CA PHE A 134 -5.43 -0.43 5.20
C PHE A 134 -4.17 -0.96 5.91
N PRO A 135 -3.57 -2.08 5.41
CA PRO A 135 -4.06 -2.88 4.29
C PRO A 135 -5.34 -3.67 4.64
N TRP A 136 -6.22 -3.82 3.65
CA TRP A 136 -7.44 -4.63 3.69
C TRP A 136 -7.37 -5.61 2.54
N LEU A 137 -7.47 -6.90 2.82
CA LEU A 137 -7.31 -7.97 1.85
C LEU A 137 -8.60 -8.79 1.80
N GLU A 138 -9.19 -8.92 0.61
CA GLU A 138 -10.24 -9.90 0.33
C GLU A 138 -9.63 -11.09 -0.42
N ILE A 139 -9.84 -12.29 0.10
CA ILE A 139 -9.36 -13.54 -0.47
C ILE A 139 -10.57 -14.40 -0.81
N THR A 140 -10.68 -14.79 -2.07
CA THR A 140 -11.72 -15.71 -2.55
C THR A 140 -11.07 -17.02 -3.00
N GLN A 141 -11.48 -18.14 -2.42
CA GLN A 141 -11.05 -19.48 -2.83
C GLN A 141 -11.79 -19.97 -4.08
N PRO A 142 -11.25 -20.96 -4.83
CA PRO A 142 -11.94 -21.55 -5.98
C PRO A 142 -13.32 -22.15 -5.67
N ASN A 143 -13.57 -22.56 -4.42
CA ASN A 143 -14.85 -23.07 -3.95
C ASN A 143 -15.88 -21.96 -3.62
N GLY A 144 -15.51 -20.69 -3.79
CA GLY A 144 -16.35 -19.52 -3.52
C GLY A 144 -16.31 -19.02 -2.07
N GLN A 145 -15.57 -19.66 -1.16
CA GLN A 145 -15.40 -19.14 0.20
C GLN A 145 -14.61 -17.84 0.19
N ARG A 146 -15.05 -16.87 1.00
CA ARG A 146 -14.43 -15.55 1.11
C ARG A 146 -13.92 -15.28 2.52
N LEU A 147 -12.77 -14.63 2.61
CA LEU A 147 -12.19 -14.15 3.85
C LEU A 147 -11.71 -12.71 3.66
N THR A 148 -12.04 -11.83 4.59
CA THR A 148 -11.43 -10.50 4.70
C THR A 148 -10.48 -10.45 5.90
N ILE A 149 -9.29 -9.87 5.70
CA ILE A 149 -8.33 -9.62 6.78
C ILE A 149 -7.83 -8.18 6.73
N PHE A 150 -7.63 -7.59 7.90
CA PHE A 150 -7.04 -6.27 8.09
C PHE A 150 -5.65 -6.38 8.69
N GLY A 151 -4.71 -5.59 8.18
CA GLY A 151 -3.34 -5.49 8.69
C GLY A 151 -2.35 -6.39 7.95
N SER A 152 -1.06 -6.14 8.20
CA SER A 152 0.06 -6.90 7.62
C SER A 152 0.54 -8.04 8.52
N ASP A 153 -0.17 -8.32 9.62
CA ASP A 153 0.21 -9.27 10.68
C ASP A 153 -0.66 -10.54 10.71
N ARG A 154 -1.52 -10.74 9.70
CA ARG A 154 -2.45 -11.89 9.61
C ARG A 154 -2.09 -12.94 8.57
N PHE A 155 -0.88 -12.90 8.01
CA PHE A 155 -0.47 -13.84 6.96
C PHE A 155 -0.35 -15.29 7.45
N GLU A 156 0.04 -15.52 8.71
CA GLU A 156 0.05 -16.87 9.28
C GLU A 156 -1.37 -17.46 9.42
N PHE A 157 -2.30 -16.65 9.93
CA PHE A 157 -3.73 -16.99 9.96
C PHE A 157 -4.28 -17.25 8.56
N LEU A 158 -3.93 -16.40 7.58
CA LEU A 158 -4.32 -16.57 6.19
C LEU A 158 -3.77 -17.89 5.62
N ALA A 159 -2.49 -18.20 5.87
CA ALA A 159 -1.87 -19.44 5.42
C ALA A 159 -2.60 -20.66 5.98
N ASN A 160 -2.90 -20.67 7.29
CA ASN A 160 -3.69 -21.73 7.91
C ASN A 160 -5.09 -21.88 7.27
N TRP A 161 -5.80 -20.77 7.05
CA TRP A 161 -7.11 -20.80 6.39
C TRP A 161 -7.06 -21.30 4.94
N LEU A 162 -5.96 -21.01 4.23
CA LEU A 162 -5.69 -21.52 2.88
C LEU A 162 -5.16 -22.97 2.85
N GLY A 163 -4.94 -23.61 4.01
CA GLY A 163 -4.30 -24.92 4.09
C GLY A 163 -2.84 -24.90 3.58
N LYS A 164 -2.13 -23.80 3.80
CA LYS A 164 -0.73 -23.58 3.40
C LYS A 164 0.17 -23.46 4.61
N GLU A 165 1.41 -23.88 4.44
CA GLU A 165 2.48 -23.61 5.39
C GLU A 165 2.88 -22.13 5.35
N TRP A 166 2.96 -21.49 6.52
CA TRP A 166 3.54 -20.15 6.62
C TRP A 166 5.05 -20.22 6.79
N LYS A 167 5.80 -19.70 5.81
CA LYS A 167 7.28 -19.71 5.80
C LYS A 167 7.89 -18.43 6.36
N GLY A 168 7.12 -17.68 7.15
CA GLY A 168 7.52 -16.37 7.64
C GLY A 168 7.39 -15.26 6.58
N PRO A 169 7.65 -14.01 6.97
CA PRO A 169 7.48 -12.84 6.11
C PRO A 169 8.44 -12.80 4.92
N ASN A 170 9.56 -13.52 5.00
CA ASN A 170 10.53 -13.66 3.92
C ASN A 170 10.72 -15.16 3.62
N PRO A 171 9.90 -15.75 2.74
CA PRO A 171 9.92 -17.19 2.48
C PRO A 171 11.18 -17.67 1.74
N SER A 172 12.00 -16.75 1.22
CA SER A 172 13.28 -17.07 0.57
C SER A 172 14.42 -17.26 1.58
N VAL A 173 14.24 -16.82 2.81
CA VAL A 173 15.21 -16.96 3.89
C VAL A 173 14.73 -18.09 4.79
N ASN A 174 15.56 -19.10 5.01
CA ASN A 174 15.24 -20.17 5.96
C ASN A 174 14.89 -19.54 7.31
N PRO A 175 13.69 -19.80 7.86
CA PRO A 175 13.31 -19.24 9.15
C PRO A 175 14.34 -19.70 10.18
N ARG A 176 14.85 -18.75 10.96
CA ARG A 176 15.65 -19.10 12.14
C ARG A 176 14.73 -19.89 13.08
N GLU A 177 15.25 -20.96 13.67
CA GLU A 177 14.52 -21.73 14.69
C GLU A 177 13.90 -20.75 15.70
N SER A 178 12.62 -20.98 16.00
CA SER A 178 11.95 -20.25 17.08
C SER A 178 12.81 -20.38 18.34
N ARG A 179 13.10 -19.25 18.98
CA ARG A 179 13.76 -19.22 20.30
C ARG A 179 12.75 -19.21 21.45
N LEU A 180 11.47 -19.40 21.11
CA LEU A 180 10.33 -19.51 22.00
C LEU A 180 9.75 -20.90 21.88
#